data_AF-H0PXN0-F1
#
_entry.id   AF-H0PXN0-F1
#
_cell.length_a   1.000
_cell.length_b   1.000
_cell.length_c   1.000
_cell.angle_alpha   90.00
_cell.angle_beta   90.00
_cell.angle_gamma   90.00
#
_symmetry.space_group_name_H-M   'P 1'
#
loop_
_entity.id
_entity.type
_entity.pdbx_description
1 polymer ?
#
loop_
_entity_poly.entity_id
_entity_poly.type
_entity_poly.pdbx_seq_one_letter_code
_entity_poly.pdbx_strand_id
1 'polypeptide(L)'
;MATPLPPGPSIRPYPGRSLALSPAWDGDGAAVVFDRNSGDYWIVSPLAHEVVRRIVTTGQEDTAELVHHLTDAGSRTTDTETTVIGVIRELVQREILTDA
;
A
#
# COMPACT_ATOMS: atom_id res chain seq x y z
N MET A 1 -19.41 7.47 -19.71
CA MET A 1 -18.14 8.09 -19.30
C MET A 1 -18.17 8.20 -17.79
N ALA A 2 -17.31 7.47 -17.07
CA ALA A 2 -17.21 7.61 -15.62
C ALA A 2 -16.44 8.91 -15.32
N THR A 3 -17.00 9.75 -14.44
CA THR A 3 -16.33 10.95 -13.94
C THR A 3 -15.04 10.54 -13.22
N PRO A 4 -13.87 11.14 -13.50
CA PRO A 4 -12.65 10.82 -12.76
C PRO A 4 -12.85 11.12 -11.27
N LEU A 5 -12.36 10.24 -10.41
CA LEU A 5 -12.33 10.49 -8.98
C LEU A 5 -11.47 11.76 -8.72
N PRO A 6 -11.87 12.64 -7.79
CA PRO A 6 -10.99 13.73 -7.38
C PRO A 6 -9.68 13.14 -6.83
N PRO A 7 -8.52 13.77 -7.10
CA PRO A 7 -7.24 13.26 -6.60
C PRO A 7 -7.26 13.22 -5.07
N GLY A 8 -6.92 12.07 -4.52
CA GLY A 8 -6.62 11.90 -3.10
C GLY A 8 -5.21 12.42 -2.76
N PRO A 9 -4.80 12.36 -1.48
CA PRO A 9 -3.41 12.60 -1.13
C PRO A 9 -2.52 11.60 -1.87
N SER A 10 -1.37 12.06 -2.35
CA SER A 10 -0.38 11.17 -2.98
C SER A 10 0.38 10.43 -1.90
N ILE A 11 0.58 9.13 -2.08
CA ILE A 11 1.31 8.28 -1.14
C ILE A 11 2.60 7.82 -1.78
N ARG A 12 3.69 7.91 -1.03
CA ARG A 12 5.04 7.51 -1.46
C ARG A 12 5.78 6.83 -0.30
N PRO A 13 6.94 6.18 -0.56
CA PRO A 13 7.78 5.68 0.52
C PRO A 13 8.18 6.81 1.47
N TYR A 14 8.24 6.52 2.77
CA TYR A 14 8.65 7.52 3.75
C TYR A 14 10.06 8.04 3.42
N PRO A 15 10.33 9.36 3.57
CA PRO A 15 11.60 9.94 3.16
C PRO A 15 12.79 9.25 3.83
N GLY A 16 13.80 8.91 3.02
CA GLY A 16 15.00 8.22 3.51
C GLY A 16 14.88 6.69 3.57
N ARG A 17 13.71 6.10 3.27
CA ARG A 17 13.56 4.64 3.16
C ARG A 17 13.87 4.12 1.77
N SER A 18 14.40 2.90 1.69
CA SER A 18 14.59 2.15 0.45
C SER A 18 13.95 0.78 0.57
N LEU A 19 12.68 0.67 0.18
CA LEU A 19 11.88 -0.52 0.44
C LEU A 19 12.17 -1.66 -0.55
N ALA A 20 12.28 -2.88 -0.02
CA ALA A 20 12.35 -4.14 -0.75
C ALA A 20 11.22 -5.05 -0.27
N LEU A 21 10.72 -5.93 -1.13
CA LEU A 21 9.68 -6.87 -0.77
C LEU A 21 10.18 -8.30 -0.99
N SER A 22 9.88 -9.17 -0.04
CA SER A 22 9.92 -10.61 -0.27
C SER A 22 8.69 -11.08 -1.06
N PRO A 23 8.76 -12.24 -1.72
CA PRO A 23 7.56 -12.96 -2.15
C PRO A 23 6.64 -13.25 -0.97
N ALA A 24 5.34 -13.36 -1.23
CA ALA A 24 4.38 -13.84 -0.24
C ALA A 24 4.67 -15.31 0.10
N TRP A 25 4.47 -15.66 1.37
CA TRP A 25 4.62 -17.02 1.87
C TRP A 25 3.36 -17.85 1.61
N ASP A 26 3.58 -19.14 1.39
CA ASP A 26 2.49 -20.09 1.19
C ASP A 26 1.70 -20.29 2.50
N GLY A 27 0.37 -20.30 2.39
CA GLY A 27 -0.55 -20.62 3.50
C GLY A 27 -1.40 -19.44 3.96
N ASP A 28 -0.79 -18.31 4.31
CA ASP A 28 -1.48 -17.10 4.80
C ASP A 28 -1.26 -15.86 3.92
N GLY A 29 -0.37 -15.94 2.93
CA GLY A 29 -0.01 -14.84 2.05
C GLY A 29 0.74 -13.71 2.76
N ALA A 30 1.23 -13.94 3.98
CA ALA A 30 2.07 -12.98 4.67
C ALA A 30 3.36 -12.74 3.89
N ALA A 31 3.88 -11.52 3.97
CA ALA A 31 5.11 -11.15 3.31
C ALA A 31 5.93 -10.21 4.19
N VAL A 32 7.21 -10.06 3.88
CA VAL A 32 8.11 -9.13 4.55
C VAL A 32 8.46 -7.96 3.64
N VAL A 33 8.32 -6.75 4.18
CA VAL A 33 8.89 -5.51 3.64
C VAL A 33 10.16 -5.19 4.41
N PHE A 34 11.23 -4.85 3.71
CA PHE A 34 12.52 -4.48 4.29
C PHE A 34 12.87 -3.05 3.91
N ASP A 35 13.44 -2.29 4.83
CA ASP A 35 14.13 -1.05 4.51
C ASP A 35 15.63 -1.30 4.39
N ARG A 36 16.17 -1.17 3.16
CA ARG A 36 17.60 -1.37 2.89
C ARG A 36 18.48 -0.34 3.57
N ASN A 37 17.93 0.82 3.93
CA ASN A 37 18.72 1.92 4.50
C ASN A 37 18.86 1.79 6.03
N SER A 38 17.80 1.39 6.74
CA SER A 38 17.84 1.23 8.21
C SER A 38 18.11 -0.20 8.67
N GLY A 39 17.80 -1.21 7.84
CA GLY A 39 17.76 -2.61 8.25
C GLY A 39 16.45 -3.02 8.94
N ASP A 40 15.47 -2.11 9.04
CA ASP A 40 14.14 -2.44 9.57
C ASP A 40 13.42 -3.44 8.66
N TYR A 41 12.52 -4.21 9.26
CA TYR A 41 11.60 -5.08 8.54
C TYR A 41 10.23 -5.12 9.19
N TRP A 42 9.20 -5.35 8.36
CA TRP A 42 7.82 -5.52 8.79
C TRP A 42 7.23 -6.75 8.13
N ILE A 43 6.59 -7.59 8.93
CA ILE A 43 5.69 -8.63 8.43
C ILE A 43 4.36 -7.95 8.14
N VAL A 44 3.87 -8.10 6.92
CA VAL A 44 2.69 -7.42 6.40
C VAL A 44 1.66 -8.42 5.87
N SER A 45 0.39 -8.03 5.93
CA SER A 45 -0.70 -8.79 5.32
C SER A 45 -0.62 -8.74 3.78
N PRO A 46 -1.32 -9.63 3.06
CA PRO A 46 -1.36 -9.60 1.60
C PRO A 46 -1.78 -8.23 1.03
N LEU A 47 -2.77 -7.60 1.66
CA LEU A 47 -3.26 -6.29 1.22
C LEU A 47 -2.22 -5.17 1.44
N ALA A 48 -1.55 -5.17 2.60
CA ALA A 48 -0.49 -4.22 2.88
C ALA A 48 0.72 -4.43 1.96
N HIS A 49 1.06 -5.68 1.66
CA HIS A 49 2.11 -6.03 0.69
C HIS A 49 1.81 -5.46 -0.69
N GLU A 50 0.58 -5.64 -1.19
CA GLU A 50 0.18 -5.15 -2.51
C GLU A 50 0.19 -3.61 -2.59
N VAL A 51 -0.25 -2.92 -1.53
CA VAL A 51 -0.14 -1.45 -1.42
C VAL A 51 1.32 -1.01 -1.54
N VAL A 52 2.22 -1.59 -0.73
CA VAL A 52 3.64 -1.23 -0.76
C VAL A 52 4.27 -1.58 -2.10
N ARG A 53 3.94 -2.75 -2.68
CA ARG A 53 4.46 -3.21 -3.97
C ARG A 53 4.16 -2.20 -5.08
N ARG A 54 2.91 -1.71 -5.14
CA ARG A 54 2.50 -0.70 -6.11
C ARG A 54 3.30 0.59 -5.96
N ILE A 55 3.33 1.15 -4.75
CA ILE A 55 4.04 2.40 -4.46
C ILE A 55 5.54 2.29 -4.75
N VAL A 56 6.18 1.16 -4.45
CA VAL A 56 7.60 0.94 -4.78
C VAL A 56 7.82 0.83 -6.29
N THR A 57 6.84 0.32 -7.04
CA THR A 57 6.91 0.18 -8.50
C THR A 57 6.70 1.52 -9.21
N THR A 58 5.77 2.35 -8.74
CA THR A 58 5.41 3.64 -9.36
C THR A 58 6.16 4.82 -8.77
N GLY A 59 6.74 4.68 -7.58
CA GLY A 59 7.38 5.73 -6.78
C GLY A 59 6.38 6.57 -5.96
N GLN A 60 5.16 6.74 -6.46
CA GLN A 60 4.05 7.41 -5.80
C GLN A 60 2.72 6.97 -6.44
N GLU A 61 1.65 6.91 -5.66
CA GLU A 61 0.28 6.73 -6.19
C GLU A 61 -0.72 7.64 -5.49
N ASP A 62 -1.76 8.04 -6.22
CA ASP A 62 -2.93 8.71 -5.66
C ASP A 62 -3.75 7.73 -4.81
N THR A 63 -4.13 8.14 -3.59
CA THR A 63 -4.88 7.26 -2.68
C THR A 63 -6.21 6.78 -3.27
N ALA A 64 -6.93 7.65 -3.99
CA ALA A 64 -8.23 7.30 -4.57
C ALA A 64 -8.07 6.32 -5.73
N GLU A 65 -7.04 6.50 -6.57
CA GLU A 65 -6.72 5.54 -7.64
C GLU A 65 -6.24 4.19 -7.07
N LEU A 66 -5.43 4.21 -6.01
CA LEU A 66 -4.97 3.00 -5.34
C LEU A 66 -6.16 2.21 -4.76
N VAL A 67 -7.06 2.87 -4.03
CA VAL A 67 -8.28 2.24 -3.50
C VAL A 67 -9.14 1.70 -4.63
N HIS A 68 -9.32 2.47 -5.71
CA HIS A 68 -10.09 2.03 -6.87
C HIS A 68 -9.51 0.75 -7.47
N HIS A 69 -8.20 0.69 -7.70
CA HIS A 69 -7.54 -0.48 -8.28
C HIS A 69 -7.61 -1.71 -7.38
N LEU A 70 -7.44 -1.55 -6.07
CA LEU A 70 -7.44 -2.68 -5.13
C LEU A 70 -8.86 -3.21 -4.87
N THR A 71 -9.88 -2.37 -5.04
CA THR A 71 -11.29 -2.79 -4.85
C THR A 71 -11.92 -3.37 -6.12
N ASP A 72 -11.44 -2.99 -7.30
CA ASP A 72 -11.95 -3.53 -8.58
C ASP A 72 -11.54 -5.01 -8.80
N ALA A 73 -10.50 -5.48 -8.11
CA ALA A 73 -9.97 -6.83 -8.26
C ALA A 73 -10.84 -7.95 -7.63
N GLY A 74 -11.92 -7.65 -6.89
CA GLY A 74 -12.58 -8.71 -6.12
C GLY A 74 -13.97 -8.47 -5.52
N SER A 75 -14.77 -7.53 -6.02
CA SER A 75 -16.10 -7.11 -5.51
C SER A 75 -16.04 -5.86 -4.64
N ARG A 76 -16.53 -4.75 -5.21
CA ARG A 76 -16.66 -3.46 -4.53
C ARG A 76 -17.71 -3.56 -3.43
N THR A 77 -17.25 -3.65 -2.19
CA THR A 77 -18.05 -3.34 -1.01
C THR A 77 -17.42 -2.15 -0.30
N THR A 78 -18.24 -1.34 0.36
CA THR A 78 -17.78 -0.22 1.20
C THR A 78 -16.84 -0.71 2.31
N ASP A 79 -17.00 -1.97 2.74
CA ASP A 79 -16.12 -2.63 3.71
C ASP A 79 -14.72 -2.85 3.14
N THR A 80 -14.60 -3.21 1.85
CA THR A 80 -13.31 -3.35 1.16
C THR A 80 -12.58 -2.01 1.10
N GLU A 81 -13.25 -0.94 0.67
CA GLU A 81 -12.65 0.40 0.60
C GLU A 81 -12.17 0.89 1.98
N THR A 82 -13.00 0.70 3.00
CA THR A 82 -12.67 1.05 4.39
C THR A 82 -11.44 0.27 4.87
N THR A 83 -11.34 -1.01 4.50
CA THR A 83 -10.20 -1.86 4.85
C THR A 83 -8.92 -1.38 4.16
N VAL A 84 -8.96 -1.05 2.87
CA VAL A 84 -7.80 -0.52 2.13
C VAL A 84 -7.31 0.79 2.76
N ILE A 85 -8.24 1.72 3.04
CA ILE A 85 -7.89 3.00 3.68
C ILE A 85 -7.31 2.76 5.09
N GLY A 86 -7.84 1.80 5.84
CA GLY A 86 -7.31 1.41 7.15
C GLY A 86 -5.87 0.92 7.07
N VAL A 87 -5.57 0.04 6.12
CA VAL A 87 -4.21 -0.48 5.88
C VAL A 87 -3.25 0.63 5.47
N ILE A 88 -3.66 1.51 4.56
CA ILE A 88 -2.87 2.67 4.13
C ILE A 88 -2.50 3.53 5.34
N ARG A 89 -3.48 3.85 6.19
CA ARG A 89 -3.25 4.65 7.40
C ARG A 89 -2.27 3.98 8.36
N GLU A 90 -2.38 2.66 8.54
CA GLU A 90 -1.45 1.92 9.39
C GLU A 90 -0.02 1.97 8.84
N LEU A 91 0.17 1.84 7.52
CA LEU A 91 1.48 1.95 6.88
C LEU A 91 2.08 3.35 7.01
N VAL A 92 1.26 4.39 6.95
CA VAL A 92 1.69 5.79 7.20
C VAL A 92 2.04 5.99 8.69
N GLN A 93 1.21 5.49 9.60
CA GLN A 93 1.45 5.61 11.04
C GLN A 93 2.73 4.90 11.49
N ARG A 94 3.10 3.80 10.82
CA ARG A 94 4.37 3.08 11.04
C ARG A 94 5.56 3.70 10.31
N GLU A 95 5.38 4.87 9.68
CA GLU A 95 6.40 5.57 8.91
C GLU A 95 6.99 4.71 7.79
N ILE A 96 6.25 3.74 7.26
CA ILE A 96 6.68 2.95 6.09
C ILE A 96 6.41 3.76 4.83
N LEU A 97 5.25 4.40 4.80
CA LEU A 97 4.79 5.31 3.76
C LEU A 97 4.55 6.71 4.34
N THR A 98 4.37 7.70 3.48
CA THR A 98 3.95 9.06 3.87
C THR A 98 2.92 9.59 2.87
N ASP A 99 2.03 10.44 3.34
CA ASP A 99 1.31 11.39 2.50
C ASP A 99 2.24 12.49 2.00
N ALA A 100 1.96 12.99 0.81
CA ALA A 100 2.70 14.00 0.08
C ALA A 100 1.83 15.21 -0.26
#